data_AF-A0A315ZFC1-F1
#
_entry.id   AF-A0A315ZFC1-F1
#
_cell.length_a   1.000
_cell.length_b   1.000
_cell.length_c   1.000
_cell.angle_alpha   90.00
_cell.angle_beta   90.00
_cell.angle_gamma   90.00
#
_symmetry.space_group_name_H-M   'P 1'
#
loop_
_entity.id
_entity.type
_entity.pdbx_description
1 polymer ?
#
loop_
_entity_poly.entity_id
_entity_poly.type
_entity_poly.pdbx_seq_one_letter_code
_entity_poly.pdbx_strand_id
1 'polypeptide(L)'
;MKKQLLFYLSISAFCVLIGRAFQHLVWDAPFRTLLWDEALLRNFVENTLAFDWFSYVTSPVTDQWINATITLFGVLYLLAALSIFGLQKEGILRKLGMGLQLISSVALIFLAFLYAKEKFMQLAQFLEYSAQFSAPFLLWYMIRNREKEFPVLAAKVIIALTFICHGLYAVGFYPLPGKFLDMTIATLGVSEDQAKYMLLVAGILDFIVAIGIFISKIERPMLIYMVVWGSLTSLARLTGHFHLEFLENTFLQWLPAVIYRVPHALLPFIILQHSLNTQKVEELDVEEVVVA
;
A
#
# COMPACT_ATOMS: atom_id res chain seq x y z
N MET A 1 18.87 -1.38 -16.75
CA MET A 1 18.77 -1.51 -15.28
C MET A 1 18.14 -0.29 -14.60
N LYS A 2 18.83 0.85 -14.42
CA LYS A 2 18.30 2.02 -13.67
C LYS A 2 16.96 2.53 -14.20
N LYS A 3 16.84 2.66 -15.52
CA LYS A 3 15.58 3.03 -16.20
C LYS A 3 14.44 2.03 -15.97
N GLN A 4 14.74 0.73 -15.89
CA GLN A 4 13.72 -0.31 -15.63
C GLN A 4 13.26 -0.28 -14.18
N LEU A 5 14.18 -0.18 -13.21
CA LEU A 5 13.83 -0.03 -11.79
C LEU A 5 12.96 1.22 -11.57
N LEU A 6 13.36 2.34 -12.16
CA LEU A 6 12.59 3.59 -12.07
C LEU A 6 11.21 3.44 -12.71
N PHE A 7 11.10 2.73 -13.84
CA PHE A 7 9.83 2.44 -14.48
C PHE A 7 8.89 1.63 -13.60
N TYR A 8 9.36 0.54 -13.00
CA TYR A 8 8.54 -0.27 -12.08
C TYR A 8 8.18 0.48 -10.80
N LEU A 9 9.09 1.27 -10.24
CA LEU A 9 8.76 2.16 -9.11
C LEU A 9 7.71 3.21 -9.50
N SER A 10 7.80 3.75 -10.71
CA SER A 10 6.82 4.71 -11.24
C SER A 10 5.45 4.07 -11.36
N ILE A 11 5.36 2.82 -11.86
CA ILE A 11 4.10 2.07 -11.89
C ILE A 11 3.59 1.83 -10.47
N SER A 12 4.45 1.39 -9.54
CA SER A 12 4.07 1.13 -8.15
C SER A 12 3.49 2.36 -7.48
N ALA A 13 4.17 3.51 -7.60
CA ALA A 13 3.73 4.79 -7.07
C ALA A 13 2.45 5.28 -7.78
N PHE A 14 2.39 5.17 -9.10
CA PHE A 14 1.21 5.56 -9.88
C PHE A 14 -0.03 4.77 -9.45
N CYS A 15 0.07 3.44 -9.36
CA CYS A 15 -1.03 2.57 -8.98
C CYS A 15 -1.54 2.89 -7.55
N VAL A 16 -0.67 3.04 -6.56
CA VAL A 16 -1.13 3.42 -5.21
C VAL A 16 -1.80 4.79 -5.19
N LEU A 17 -1.22 5.78 -5.87
CA LEU A 17 -1.74 7.14 -5.87
C LEU A 17 -3.07 7.24 -6.63
N ILE A 18 -3.19 6.64 -7.82
CA ILE A 18 -4.44 6.70 -8.59
C ILE A 18 -5.56 5.89 -7.93
N GLY A 19 -5.25 4.72 -7.36
CA GLY A 19 -6.25 3.92 -6.66
C GLY A 19 -6.73 4.60 -5.38
N ARG A 20 -5.84 5.29 -4.64
CA ARG A 20 -6.22 6.08 -3.46
C ARG A 20 -6.94 7.37 -3.82
N ALA A 21 -6.57 8.04 -4.91
CA ALA A 21 -7.30 9.17 -5.45
C ALA A 21 -8.75 8.77 -5.76
N PHE A 22 -8.93 7.69 -6.52
CA PHE A 22 -10.25 7.17 -6.84
C PHE A 22 -11.05 6.86 -5.57
N GLN A 23 -10.44 6.17 -4.60
CA GLN A 23 -11.09 5.89 -3.33
C GLN A 23 -11.62 7.16 -2.66
N HIS A 24 -10.84 8.24 -2.59
CA HIS A 24 -11.27 9.45 -1.88
C HIS A 24 -12.25 10.32 -2.68
N LEU A 25 -12.21 10.25 -4.01
CA LEU A 25 -13.06 11.07 -4.88
C LEU A 25 -14.45 10.45 -5.11
N VAL A 26 -14.53 9.11 -5.06
CA VAL A 26 -15.76 8.37 -5.35
C VAL A 26 -16.34 7.73 -4.08
N TRP A 27 -15.48 7.31 -3.16
CA TRP A 27 -15.86 6.61 -1.93
C TRP A 27 -15.40 7.40 -0.69
N ASP A 28 -15.65 6.82 0.48
CA ASP A 28 -15.24 7.44 1.74
C ASP A 28 -13.80 7.05 2.13
N ALA A 29 -13.21 7.89 2.97
CA ALA A 29 -11.96 7.63 3.66
C ALA A 29 -12.16 7.91 5.16
N PRO A 30 -11.40 7.23 6.05
CA PRO A 30 -11.73 7.17 7.47
C PRO A 30 -11.39 8.44 8.27
N PHE A 31 -11.60 9.64 7.73
CA PHE A 31 -11.32 10.91 8.40
C PHE A 31 -12.21 11.11 9.62
N ARG A 32 -13.46 10.65 9.54
CA ARG A 32 -14.43 10.68 10.65
C ARG A 32 -13.95 9.88 11.86
N THR A 33 -13.11 8.86 11.68
CA THR A 33 -12.56 8.09 12.82
C THR A 33 -11.79 8.99 13.77
N LEU A 34 -11.14 10.04 13.26
CA LEU A 34 -10.42 11.02 14.05
C LEU A 34 -11.31 12.20 14.40
N LEU A 35 -12.00 12.75 13.39
CA LEU A 35 -12.73 14.01 13.51
C LEU A 35 -14.00 13.90 14.36
N TRP A 36 -14.55 12.70 14.52
CA TRP A 36 -15.68 12.43 15.42
C TRP A 36 -15.31 11.57 16.62
N ASP A 37 -14.02 11.49 16.98
CA ASP A 37 -13.61 10.89 18.24
C ASP A 37 -13.85 11.87 19.39
N GLU A 38 -14.89 11.59 20.19
CA GLU A 38 -15.26 12.43 21.33
C GLU A 38 -14.14 12.53 22.37
N ALA A 39 -13.47 11.43 22.69
CA ALA A 39 -12.43 11.41 23.71
C ALA A 39 -11.23 12.28 23.31
N LEU A 40 -10.94 12.38 22.00
CA LEU A 40 -9.84 13.19 21.49
C LEU A 40 -10.21 14.65 21.23
N LEU A 41 -11.37 14.90 20.61
CA LEU A 41 -11.68 16.22 20.05
C LEU A 41 -12.70 17.02 20.83
N ARG A 42 -13.45 16.44 21.76
CA ARG A 42 -14.46 17.18 22.53
C ARG A 42 -13.90 18.43 23.19
N ASN A 43 -12.78 18.31 23.90
CA ASN A 43 -12.14 19.45 24.56
C ASN A 43 -11.69 20.53 23.57
N PHE A 44 -11.24 20.13 22.38
CA PHE A 44 -10.85 21.10 21.35
C PHE A 44 -12.09 21.81 20.77
N VAL A 45 -13.14 21.05 20.44
CA VAL A 45 -14.39 21.56 19.88
C VAL A 45 -15.10 22.50 20.86
N GLU A 46 -15.29 22.07 22.11
CA GLU A 46 -16.02 22.83 23.12
C GLU A 46 -15.24 24.06 23.59
N ASN A 47 -13.92 23.96 23.80
CA ASN A 47 -13.15 25.08 24.37
C ASN A 47 -12.54 26.02 23.32
N THR A 48 -12.25 25.54 22.11
CA THR A 48 -11.58 26.36 21.07
C THR A 48 -12.56 26.82 20.00
N LEU A 49 -13.46 25.95 19.54
CA LEU A 49 -14.44 26.29 18.51
C LEU A 49 -15.75 26.80 19.09
N ALA A 50 -15.95 26.70 20.41
CA ALA A 50 -17.15 27.13 21.13
C ALA A 50 -18.46 26.51 20.60
N PHE A 51 -18.38 25.28 20.08
CA PHE A 51 -19.55 24.46 19.73
C PHE A 51 -19.74 23.37 20.79
N ASP A 52 -20.98 23.03 21.13
CA ASP A 52 -21.24 21.81 21.89
C ASP A 52 -20.95 20.57 21.02
N TRP A 53 -20.48 19.49 21.64
CA TRP A 53 -20.08 18.28 20.94
C TRP A 53 -21.22 17.71 20.07
N PHE A 54 -22.44 17.69 20.59
CA PHE A 54 -23.60 17.13 19.90
C PHE A 54 -23.93 17.92 18.63
N SER A 55 -23.97 19.25 18.71
CA SER A 55 -24.14 20.11 17.54
C SER A 55 -23.00 19.93 16.54
N TYR A 56 -21.77 19.76 16.99
CA TYR A 56 -20.63 19.54 16.09
C TYR A 56 -20.77 18.25 15.27
N VAL A 57 -21.08 17.11 15.89
CA VAL A 57 -21.15 15.81 15.20
C VAL A 57 -22.44 15.62 14.38
N THR A 58 -23.52 16.30 14.75
CA THR A 58 -24.79 16.28 14.00
C THR A 58 -24.89 17.36 12.93
N SER A 59 -23.92 18.30 12.88
CA SER A 59 -23.95 19.42 11.94
C SER A 59 -23.68 18.97 10.50
N PRO A 60 -24.61 19.24 9.56
CA PRO A 60 -24.37 18.99 8.14
C PRO A 60 -23.19 19.79 7.59
N VAL A 61 -22.92 20.97 8.16
CA VAL A 61 -21.79 21.81 7.75
C VAL A 61 -20.47 21.16 8.14
N THR A 62 -20.36 20.60 9.35
CA THR A 62 -19.18 19.84 9.78
C THR A 62 -18.94 18.66 8.85
N ASP A 63 -19.97 17.88 8.54
CA ASP A 63 -19.84 16.73 7.64
C ASP A 63 -19.40 17.15 6.22
N GLN A 64 -19.93 18.26 5.69
CA GLN A 64 -19.48 18.84 4.42
C GLN A 64 -18.00 19.23 4.43
N TRP A 65 -17.49 19.82 5.51
CA TRP A 65 -16.06 20.13 5.64
C TRP A 65 -15.18 18.87 5.70
N ILE A 66 -15.65 17.82 6.37
CA ILE A 66 -14.97 16.52 6.39
C ILE A 66 -14.92 15.93 4.98
N ASN A 67 -16.06 15.93 4.26
CA ASN A 67 -16.14 15.47 2.87
C ASN A 67 -15.23 16.28 1.93
N ALA A 68 -15.19 17.61 2.09
CA ALA A 68 -14.29 18.47 1.33
C ALA A 68 -12.82 18.14 1.62
N THR A 69 -12.47 17.82 2.87
CA THR A 69 -11.12 17.41 3.27
C THR A 69 -10.74 16.06 2.64
N ILE A 70 -11.65 15.08 2.67
CA ILE A 70 -11.46 13.78 2.00
C ILE A 70 -11.22 14.00 0.50
N THR A 71 -12.05 14.82 -0.14
CA THR A 71 -11.93 15.17 -1.56
C THR A 71 -10.60 15.84 -1.86
N LEU A 72 -10.14 16.76 -0.99
CA LEU A 72 -8.84 17.43 -1.12
C LEU A 72 -7.67 16.44 -1.12
N PHE A 73 -7.70 15.43 -0.23
CA PHE A 73 -6.71 14.35 -0.24
C PHE A 73 -6.79 13.52 -1.54
N GLY A 74 -8.01 13.26 -2.03
CA GLY A 74 -8.22 12.61 -3.34
C GLY A 74 -7.59 13.38 -4.50
N VAL A 75 -7.80 14.70 -4.55
CA VAL A 75 -7.17 15.59 -5.55
C VAL A 75 -5.66 15.60 -5.40
N LEU A 76 -5.12 15.68 -4.16
CA LEU A 76 -3.68 15.58 -3.90
C LEU A 76 -3.09 14.28 -4.48
N TYR A 77 -3.72 13.14 -4.22
CA TYR A 77 -3.27 11.85 -4.77
C TYR A 77 -3.36 11.81 -6.29
N LEU A 78 -4.41 12.37 -6.88
CA LEU A 78 -4.57 12.44 -8.34
C LEU A 78 -3.45 13.28 -8.97
N LEU A 79 -3.21 14.48 -8.44
CA LEU A 79 -2.14 15.35 -8.91
C LEU A 79 -0.77 14.69 -8.72
N ALA A 80 -0.54 14.00 -7.61
CA ALA A 80 0.68 13.23 -7.38
C ALA A 80 0.84 12.10 -8.40
N ALA A 81 -0.22 11.34 -8.72
CA ALA A 81 -0.19 10.30 -9.75
C ALA A 81 0.17 10.88 -11.13
N LEU A 82 -0.50 11.96 -11.54
CA LEU A 82 -0.23 12.64 -12.82
C LEU A 82 1.17 13.26 -12.88
N SER A 83 1.70 13.71 -11.74
CA SER A 83 3.03 14.31 -11.68
C SER A 83 4.16 13.35 -12.07
N ILE A 84 3.93 12.04 -11.98
CA ILE A 84 4.91 11.00 -12.37
C ILE A 84 5.33 11.16 -13.84
N PHE A 85 4.41 11.53 -14.73
CA PHE A 85 4.73 11.81 -16.14
C PHE A 85 5.64 13.04 -16.31
N GLY A 86 5.57 14.00 -15.37
CA GLY A 86 6.41 15.18 -15.33
C GLY A 86 7.80 14.94 -14.73
N LEU A 87 8.01 13.84 -14.01
CA LEU A 87 9.30 13.52 -13.36
C LEU A 87 10.43 13.25 -14.35
N GLN A 88 10.10 12.87 -15.59
CA GLN A 88 11.06 12.65 -16.67
C GLN A 88 11.59 13.95 -17.30
N LYS A 89 10.91 15.08 -17.07
CA LYS A 89 11.29 16.37 -17.63
C LYS A 89 12.23 17.11 -16.69
N GLU A 90 13.14 17.93 -17.21
CA GLU A 90 13.91 18.84 -16.34
C GLU A 90 13.12 20.11 -16.00
N GLY A 91 13.56 20.85 -14.99
CA GLY A 91 12.97 22.13 -14.60
C GLY A 91 11.84 22.04 -13.57
N ILE A 92 10.87 22.96 -13.66
CA ILE A 92 9.88 23.20 -12.60
C ILE A 92 8.93 22.02 -12.41
N LEU A 93 8.54 21.32 -13.48
CA LEU A 93 7.63 20.18 -13.42
C LEU A 93 8.19 19.03 -12.59
N ARG A 94 9.49 18.74 -12.70
CA ARG A 94 10.15 17.73 -11.86
C ARG A 94 10.25 18.17 -10.41
N LYS A 95 10.55 19.45 -10.14
CA LYS A 95 10.59 19.95 -8.75
C LYS A 95 9.21 19.83 -8.07
N LEU A 96 8.15 20.26 -8.77
CA LEU A 96 6.77 20.13 -8.28
C LEU A 96 6.38 18.65 -8.12
N GLY A 97 6.68 17.80 -9.10
CA GLY A 97 6.40 16.38 -9.03
C GLY A 97 7.11 15.68 -7.87
N MET A 98 8.38 16.01 -7.62
CA MET A 98 9.11 15.51 -6.46
C MET A 98 8.46 15.94 -5.14
N GLY A 99 8.02 17.21 -5.04
CA GLY A 99 7.27 17.70 -3.89
C GLY A 99 5.96 16.93 -3.68
N LEU A 100 5.21 16.70 -4.75
CA LEU A 100 3.95 15.93 -4.73
C LEU A 100 4.17 14.47 -4.30
N GLN A 101 5.24 13.81 -4.75
CA GLN A 101 5.56 12.45 -4.29
C GLN A 101 5.83 12.40 -2.79
N LEU A 102 6.57 13.38 -2.26
CA LEU A 102 6.87 13.43 -0.83
C LEU A 102 5.62 13.73 0.00
N ILE A 103 4.86 14.77 -0.37
CA ILE A 103 3.63 15.16 0.33
C ILE A 103 2.60 14.03 0.29
N SER A 104 2.42 13.37 -0.86
CA SER A 104 1.51 12.22 -0.96
C SER A 104 1.97 11.02 -0.13
N SER A 105 3.28 10.77 -0.01
CA SER A 105 3.80 9.73 0.90
C SER A 105 3.42 10.04 2.36
N VAL A 106 3.57 11.29 2.80
CA VAL A 106 3.15 11.74 4.14
C VAL A 106 1.64 11.62 4.32
N ALA A 107 0.86 12.00 3.31
CA ALA A 107 -0.60 11.84 3.33
C ALA A 107 -1.02 10.37 3.43
N LEU A 108 -0.31 9.45 2.75
CA LEU A 108 -0.55 8.01 2.85
C LEU A 108 -0.17 7.45 4.23
N ILE A 109 0.87 7.97 4.88
CA ILE A 109 1.20 7.66 6.29
C ILE A 109 0.04 8.09 7.20
N PHE A 110 -0.46 9.32 7.02
CA PHE A 110 -1.62 9.80 7.77
C PHE A 110 -2.86 8.92 7.53
N LEU A 111 -3.11 8.52 6.28
CA LEU A 111 -4.19 7.60 5.95
C LEU A 111 -4.01 6.23 6.62
N ALA A 112 -2.79 5.68 6.64
CA ALA A 112 -2.49 4.42 7.33
C ALA A 112 -2.74 4.55 8.85
N PHE A 113 -2.43 5.70 9.44
CA PHE A 113 -2.76 6.00 10.82
C PHE A 113 -4.28 6.01 11.07
N LEU A 114 -5.07 6.65 10.19
CA LEU A 114 -6.53 6.64 10.30
C LEU A 114 -7.10 5.21 10.24
N TYR A 115 -6.60 4.36 9.33
CA TYR A 115 -7.01 2.95 9.30
C TYR A 115 -6.63 2.18 10.56
N ALA A 116 -5.44 2.44 11.12
CA ALA A 116 -5.05 1.83 12.38
C ALA A 116 -5.99 2.28 13.51
N LYS A 117 -6.39 3.55 13.52
CA LYS A 117 -7.35 4.09 14.48
C LYS A 117 -8.72 3.43 14.38
N GLU A 118 -9.24 3.19 13.18
CA GLU A 118 -10.49 2.42 12.98
C GLU A 118 -10.39 0.99 13.56
N LYS A 119 -9.18 0.43 13.58
CA LYS A 119 -8.88 -0.87 14.20
C LYS A 119 -8.27 -0.74 15.59
N PHE A 120 -8.75 0.19 16.42
CA PHE A 120 -8.32 0.32 17.81
C PHE A 120 -6.80 0.49 18.01
N MET A 121 -6.15 1.22 17.09
CA MET A 121 -4.71 1.49 17.11
C MET A 121 -3.82 0.25 16.97
N GLN A 122 -4.30 -0.81 16.32
CA GLN A 122 -3.49 -2.00 16.03
C GLN A 122 -2.30 -1.62 15.12
N LEU A 123 -1.08 -1.73 15.66
CA LEU A 123 0.15 -1.36 14.95
C LEU A 123 0.32 -2.15 13.64
N ALA A 124 -0.13 -3.40 13.60
CA ALA A 124 -0.11 -4.19 12.36
C ALA A 124 -0.95 -3.56 11.24
N GLN A 125 -2.08 -2.91 11.55
CA GLN A 125 -2.87 -2.22 10.52
C GLN A 125 -2.07 -1.09 9.87
N PHE A 126 -1.31 -0.33 10.67
CA PHE A 126 -0.47 0.75 10.15
C PHE A 126 0.68 0.21 9.29
N LEU A 127 1.38 -0.81 9.80
CA LEU A 127 2.57 -1.36 9.15
C LEU A 127 2.24 -2.25 7.94
N GLU A 128 1.03 -2.83 7.85
CA GLU A 128 0.52 -3.48 6.63
C GLU A 128 0.52 -2.50 5.44
N TYR A 129 0.40 -1.19 5.68
CA TYR A 129 0.39 -0.18 4.62
C TYR A 129 1.79 0.29 4.23
N SER A 130 2.85 -0.31 4.78
CA SER A 130 4.24 0.10 4.54
C SER A 130 4.59 0.15 3.06
N ALA A 131 4.26 -0.88 2.29
CA ALA A 131 4.51 -0.88 0.85
C ALA A 131 3.80 0.28 0.11
N GLN A 132 2.61 0.67 0.55
CA GLN A 132 1.79 1.69 -0.10
C GLN A 132 2.35 3.09 0.11
N PHE A 133 2.58 3.50 1.36
CA PHE A 133 3.12 4.83 1.63
C PHE A 133 4.60 4.96 1.26
N SER A 134 5.34 3.85 1.19
CA SER A 134 6.76 3.88 0.83
C SER A 134 7.00 3.88 -0.68
N ALA A 135 6.07 3.40 -1.52
CA ALA A 135 6.26 3.38 -2.98
C ALA A 135 6.55 4.76 -3.59
N PRO A 136 5.72 5.82 -3.37
CA PRO A 136 6.03 7.15 -3.86
C PRO A 136 7.29 7.75 -3.21
N PHE A 137 7.59 7.40 -1.96
CA PHE A 137 8.81 7.82 -1.27
C PHE A 137 10.07 7.22 -1.90
N LEU A 138 10.06 5.92 -2.23
CA LEU A 138 11.16 5.23 -2.91
C LEU A 138 11.40 5.81 -4.31
N LEU A 139 10.33 6.17 -5.04
CA LEU A 139 10.42 6.88 -6.31
C LEU A 139 11.09 8.25 -6.13
N TRP A 140 10.63 9.04 -5.15
CA TRP A 140 11.25 10.32 -4.79
C TRP A 140 12.73 10.17 -4.45
N TYR A 141 13.09 9.18 -3.62
CA TYR A 141 14.47 8.89 -3.21
C TYR A 141 15.36 8.59 -4.41
N MET A 142 14.90 7.73 -5.33
CA MET A 142 15.67 7.37 -6.52
C MET A 142 15.95 8.58 -7.41
N ILE A 143 14.95 9.42 -7.64
CA ILE A 143 15.09 10.63 -8.47
C ILE A 143 15.99 11.65 -7.78
N ARG A 144 15.86 11.82 -6.45
CA ARG A 144 16.69 12.73 -5.65
C ARG A 144 18.16 12.33 -5.67
N ASN A 145 18.44 11.04 -5.58
CA ASN A 145 19.80 10.49 -5.60
C ASN A 145 20.34 10.23 -7.00
N ARG A 146 19.77 10.87 -8.03
CA ARG A 146 20.21 10.76 -9.44
C ARG A 146 20.33 9.30 -9.91
N GLU A 147 19.41 8.46 -9.46
CA GLU A 147 19.32 7.05 -9.83
C GLU A 147 20.63 6.27 -9.57
N LYS A 148 21.40 6.66 -8.54
CA LYS A 148 22.69 6.02 -8.22
C LYS A 148 22.51 4.56 -7.81
N GLU A 149 21.89 4.34 -6.66
CA GLU A 149 21.71 3.02 -6.05
C GLU A 149 20.31 2.89 -5.46
N PHE A 150 19.71 1.72 -5.66
CA PHE A 150 18.41 1.38 -5.09
C PHE A 150 18.60 0.93 -3.63
N PRO A 151 17.83 1.45 -2.65
CA PRO A 151 18.01 1.13 -1.25
C PRO A 151 17.40 -0.24 -0.92
N VAL A 152 18.07 -1.32 -1.38
CA VAL A 152 17.58 -2.71 -1.31
C VAL A 152 17.17 -3.11 0.10
N LEU A 153 18.02 -2.83 1.11
CA LEU A 153 17.74 -3.21 2.50
C LEU A 153 16.46 -2.53 3.02
N ALA A 154 16.30 -1.22 2.79
CA ALA A 154 15.12 -0.49 3.21
C ALA A 154 13.85 -1.03 2.52
N ALA A 155 13.93 -1.32 1.22
CA ALA A 155 12.82 -1.91 0.47
C ALA A 155 12.47 -3.33 0.98
N LYS A 156 13.45 -4.17 1.32
CA LYS A 156 13.21 -5.47 1.97
C LYS A 156 12.50 -5.31 3.32
N VAL A 157 12.91 -4.35 4.14
CA VAL A 157 12.25 -4.07 5.43
C VAL A 157 10.80 -3.63 5.21
N ILE A 158 10.54 -2.72 4.27
CA ILE A 158 9.17 -2.29 3.91
C ILE A 158 8.29 -3.47 3.51
N ILE A 159 8.82 -4.36 2.67
CA ILE A 159 8.14 -5.57 2.21
C ILE A 159 7.89 -6.53 3.38
N ALA A 160 8.90 -6.78 4.21
CA ALA A 160 8.78 -7.66 5.37
C ALA A 160 7.72 -7.15 6.36
N LEU A 161 7.72 -5.85 6.69
CA LEU A 161 6.72 -5.24 7.56
C LEU A 161 5.30 -5.44 7.02
N THR A 162 5.13 -5.26 5.71
CA THR A 162 3.84 -5.46 5.03
C THR A 162 3.33 -6.90 5.21
N PHE A 163 4.17 -7.89 4.90
CA PHE A 163 3.77 -9.31 4.97
C PHE A 163 3.64 -9.82 6.42
N ILE A 164 4.58 -9.47 7.31
CA ILE A 164 4.48 -9.83 8.75
C ILE A 164 3.18 -9.31 9.34
N CYS A 165 2.84 -8.04 9.08
CA CYS A 165 1.66 -7.44 9.67
C CYS A 165 0.36 -7.95 9.05
N HIS A 166 0.38 -8.28 7.76
CA HIS A 166 -0.72 -9.02 7.12
C HIS A 166 -0.90 -10.41 7.75
N GLY A 167 0.20 -11.15 7.92
CA GLY A 167 0.24 -12.47 8.52
C GLY A 167 -0.26 -12.50 9.97
N LEU A 168 0.01 -11.46 10.77
CA LEU A 168 -0.49 -11.34 12.15
C LEU A 168 -2.02 -11.42 12.24
N TYR A 169 -2.75 -10.90 11.25
CA TYR A 169 -4.21 -11.07 11.19
C TYR A 169 -4.60 -12.50 10.81
N ALA A 170 -3.91 -13.07 9.84
CA ALA A 170 -4.23 -14.38 9.29
C ALA A 170 -3.96 -15.53 10.28
N VAL A 171 -2.94 -15.40 11.14
CA VAL A 171 -2.66 -16.35 12.23
C VAL A 171 -3.48 -16.11 13.50
N GLY A 172 -4.27 -15.04 13.56
CA GLY A 172 -5.14 -14.73 14.70
C GLY A 172 -4.44 -14.05 15.90
N PHE A 173 -3.25 -13.44 15.71
CA PHE A 173 -2.65 -12.60 16.75
C PHE A 173 -3.50 -11.34 17.00
N TYR A 174 -4.04 -10.76 15.93
CA TYR A 174 -5.16 -9.83 15.98
C TYR A 174 -6.45 -10.55 15.55
N PRO A 175 -7.64 -10.02 15.87
CA PRO A 175 -8.89 -10.58 15.41
C PRO A 175 -8.89 -10.76 13.89
N LEU A 176 -9.13 -11.99 13.43
CA LEU A 176 -9.19 -12.31 12.01
C LEU A 176 -10.31 -11.47 11.37
N PRO A 177 -10.01 -10.61 10.37
CA PRO A 177 -11.03 -9.78 9.76
C PRO A 177 -12.10 -10.65 9.07
N GLY A 178 -13.37 -10.48 9.43
CA GLY A 178 -14.48 -11.22 8.79
C GLY A 178 -14.46 -11.11 7.27
N LYS A 179 -14.14 -9.91 6.74
CA LYS A 179 -13.97 -9.69 5.30
C LYS A 179 -12.90 -10.57 4.64
N PHE A 180 -11.85 -11.00 5.36
CA PHE A 180 -10.86 -11.91 4.79
C PHE A 180 -11.42 -13.32 4.71
N LEU A 181 -12.14 -13.74 5.75
CA LEU A 181 -12.82 -15.03 5.81
C LEU A 181 -13.88 -15.13 4.70
N ASP A 182 -14.77 -14.15 4.61
CA ASP A 182 -15.83 -14.08 3.60
C ASP A 182 -15.26 -14.08 2.18
N MET A 183 -14.19 -13.31 1.94
CA MET A 183 -13.55 -13.23 0.64
C MET A 183 -12.88 -14.55 0.24
N THR A 184 -12.28 -15.27 1.19
CA THR A 184 -11.70 -16.60 0.95
C THR A 184 -12.80 -17.61 0.62
N ILE A 185 -13.88 -17.62 1.39
CA ILE A 185 -15.07 -18.47 1.15
C ILE A 185 -15.65 -18.17 -0.24
N ALA A 186 -15.88 -16.91 -0.57
CA ALA A 186 -16.46 -16.50 -1.84
C ALA A 186 -15.56 -16.79 -3.05
N THR A 187 -14.24 -16.63 -2.89
CA THR A 187 -13.28 -16.85 -3.98
C THR A 187 -13.05 -18.34 -4.26
N LEU A 188 -13.02 -19.17 -3.22
CA LEU A 188 -12.62 -20.59 -3.33
C LEU A 188 -13.78 -21.58 -3.18
N GLY A 189 -14.96 -21.14 -2.75
CA GLY A 189 -16.13 -22.00 -2.52
C GLY A 189 -15.96 -23.00 -1.37
N VAL A 190 -15.13 -22.66 -0.37
CA VAL A 190 -14.80 -23.52 0.77
C VAL A 190 -15.64 -23.19 2.00
N SER A 191 -15.72 -24.12 2.95
CA SER A 191 -16.36 -23.88 4.25
C SER A 191 -15.58 -22.88 5.11
N GLU A 192 -16.23 -22.32 6.13
CA GLU A 192 -15.60 -21.38 7.07
C GLU A 192 -14.37 -21.97 7.77
N ASP A 193 -14.45 -23.21 8.23
CA ASP A 193 -13.33 -23.89 8.91
C ASP A 193 -12.16 -24.13 7.97
N GLN A 194 -12.43 -24.50 6.72
CA GLN A 194 -11.41 -24.60 5.68
C GLN A 194 -10.77 -23.24 5.40
N ALA A 195 -11.57 -22.17 5.28
CA ALA A 195 -11.05 -20.83 5.06
C ALA A 195 -10.17 -20.34 6.22
N LYS A 196 -10.56 -20.58 7.48
CA LYS A 196 -9.71 -20.28 8.65
C LYS A 196 -8.39 -21.04 8.61
N TYR A 197 -8.42 -22.33 8.29
CA TYR A 197 -7.21 -23.14 8.20
C TYR A 197 -6.29 -22.65 7.06
N MET A 198 -6.85 -22.32 5.89
CA MET A 198 -6.08 -21.77 4.77
C MET A 198 -5.46 -20.41 5.10
N LEU A 199 -6.20 -19.53 5.77
CA LEU A 199 -5.70 -18.23 6.23
C LEU A 199 -4.57 -18.40 7.24
N LEU A 200 -4.68 -19.35 8.18
CA LEU A 200 -3.59 -19.67 9.11
C LEU A 200 -2.32 -20.09 8.36
N VAL A 201 -2.44 -21.00 7.39
CA VAL A 201 -1.30 -21.45 6.57
C VAL A 201 -0.70 -20.29 5.79
N ALA A 202 -1.52 -19.46 5.16
CA ALA A 202 -1.05 -18.27 4.44
C ALA A 202 -0.33 -17.30 5.38
N GLY A 203 -0.85 -17.07 6.58
CA GLY A 203 -0.22 -16.22 7.58
C GLY A 203 1.15 -16.74 8.02
N ILE A 204 1.29 -18.04 8.25
CA ILE A 204 2.59 -18.68 8.54
C ILE A 204 3.57 -18.47 7.38
N LEU A 205 3.11 -18.66 6.14
CA LEU A 205 3.93 -18.43 4.95
C LEU A 205 4.40 -16.98 4.85
N ASP A 206 3.55 -16.00 5.19
CA ASP A 206 3.93 -14.58 5.19
C ASP A 206 5.12 -14.29 6.10
N PHE A 207 5.18 -14.90 7.29
CA PHE A 207 6.34 -14.79 8.18
C PHE A 207 7.58 -15.46 7.59
N ILE A 208 7.44 -16.67 7.04
CA ILE A 208 8.55 -17.42 6.45
C ILE A 208 9.19 -16.61 5.33
N VAL A 209 8.38 -16.08 4.41
CA VAL A 209 8.91 -15.31 3.27
C VAL A 209 9.47 -13.97 3.71
N ALA A 210 8.85 -13.28 4.67
CA ALA A 210 9.36 -12.01 5.19
C ALA A 210 10.73 -12.13 5.88
N ILE A 211 11.01 -13.26 6.54
CA ILE A 211 12.34 -13.55 7.08
C ILE A 211 13.28 -14.02 5.96
N GLY A 212 12.79 -14.90 5.08
CA GLY A 212 13.57 -15.54 4.04
C GLY A 212 14.15 -14.57 2.99
N ILE A 213 13.53 -13.42 2.72
CA ILE A 213 14.08 -12.41 1.80
C ILE A 213 15.41 -11.81 2.25
N PHE A 214 15.78 -11.95 3.53
CA PHE A 214 17.09 -11.50 4.04
C PHE A 214 18.19 -12.57 3.92
N ILE A 215 17.83 -13.79 3.51
CA ILE A 215 18.75 -14.92 3.40
C ILE A 215 19.10 -15.13 1.93
N SER A 216 20.32 -14.76 1.53
CA SER A 216 20.76 -14.73 0.12
C SER A 216 20.47 -16.00 -0.68
N LYS A 217 20.66 -17.19 -0.08
CA LYS A 217 20.47 -18.48 -0.75
C LYS A 217 19.01 -18.77 -1.14
N ILE A 218 18.04 -18.23 -0.41
CA ILE A 218 16.61 -18.47 -0.62
C ILE A 218 15.83 -17.20 -0.98
N GLU A 219 16.49 -16.05 -1.05
CA GLU A 219 15.85 -14.77 -1.32
C GLU A 219 14.95 -14.81 -2.57
N ARG A 220 15.44 -15.39 -3.67
CA ARG A 220 14.71 -15.43 -4.95
C ARG A 220 13.40 -16.21 -4.89
N PRO A 221 13.38 -17.49 -4.45
CA PRO A 221 12.10 -18.19 -4.31
C PRO A 221 11.15 -17.47 -3.33
N MET A 222 11.66 -16.82 -2.27
CA MET A 222 10.82 -16.03 -1.36
C MET A 222 10.21 -14.81 -2.07
N LEU A 223 11.01 -14.06 -2.85
CA LEU A 223 10.50 -12.93 -3.63
C LEU A 223 9.50 -13.36 -4.69
N ILE A 224 9.74 -14.48 -5.39
CA ILE A 224 8.78 -15.03 -6.38
C ILE A 224 7.45 -15.35 -5.69
N TYR A 225 7.50 -16.03 -4.54
CA TYR A 225 6.30 -16.28 -3.76
C TYR A 225 5.60 -14.97 -3.38
N MET A 226 6.32 -13.97 -2.88
CA MET A 226 5.74 -12.68 -2.50
C MET A 226 5.10 -11.94 -3.68
N VAL A 227 5.69 -12.01 -4.88
CA VAL A 227 5.09 -11.45 -6.10
C VAL A 227 3.77 -12.14 -6.41
N VAL A 228 3.75 -13.47 -6.41
CA VAL A 228 2.55 -14.28 -6.70
C VAL A 228 1.48 -14.04 -5.64
N TRP A 229 1.84 -14.19 -4.37
CA TRP A 229 0.92 -14.05 -3.24
C TRP A 229 0.37 -12.63 -3.09
N GLY A 230 1.22 -11.60 -3.22
CA GLY A 230 0.79 -10.21 -3.24
C GLY A 230 -0.15 -9.88 -4.40
N SER A 231 0.02 -10.54 -5.55
CA SER A 231 -0.88 -10.40 -6.70
C SER A 231 -2.22 -11.08 -6.45
N LEU A 232 -2.20 -12.33 -5.97
CA LEU A 232 -3.41 -13.12 -5.69
C LEU A 232 -4.28 -12.46 -4.60
N THR A 233 -3.67 -12.02 -3.50
CA THR A 233 -4.39 -11.34 -2.40
C THR A 233 -4.96 -9.99 -2.81
N SER A 234 -4.29 -9.29 -3.74
CA SER A 234 -4.83 -8.08 -4.35
C SER A 234 -6.05 -8.39 -5.24
N LEU A 235 -5.93 -9.37 -6.15
CA LEU A 235 -7.01 -9.81 -7.03
C LEU A 235 -8.21 -10.39 -6.27
N ALA A 236 -7.97 -11.04 -5.14
CA ALA A 236 -9.01 -11.57 -4.27
C ALA A 236 -10.05 -10.51 -3.86
N ARG A 237 -9.66 -9.23 -3.81
CA ARG A 237 -10.58 -8.12 -3.51
C ARG A 237 -11.68 -7.98 -4.56
N LEU A 238 -11.35 -8.22 -5.82
CA LEU A 238 -12.30 -8.21 -6.92
C LEU A 238 -13.03 -9.55 -7.02
N THR A 239 -12.32 -10.68 -6.98
CA THR A 239 -12.94 -12.00 -7.19
C THR A 239 -13.89 -12.39 -6.07
N GLY A 240 -13.56 -12.07 -4.81
CA GLY A 240 -14.41 -12.41 -3.66
C GLY A 240 -15.64 -11.52 -3.49
N HIS A 241 -15.81 -10.49 -4.32
CA HIS A 241 -17.00 -9.63 -4.35
C HIS A 241 -17.54 -9.48 -5.78
N PHE A 242 -17.26 -10.46 -6.65
CA PHE A 242 -17.62 -10.38 -8.06
C PHE A 242 -19.08 -10.78 -8.28
N HIS A 243 -19.91 -9.81 -8.66
CA HIS A 243 -21.33 -10.05 -8.94
C HIS A 243 -21.65 -9.66 -10.40
N LEU A 244 -21.96 -10.65 -11.25
CA LEU A 244 -22.30 -10.45 -12.67
C LEU A 244 -23.54 -9.57 -12.87
N GLU A 245 -24.49 -9.61 -11.94
CA GLU A 245 -25.71 -8.81 -11.99
C GLU A 245 -25.43 -7.32 -11.69
N PHE A 246 -24.30 -7.02 -11.04
CA PHE A 246 -23.88 -5.68 -10.63
C PHE A 246 -22.44 -5.40 -11.09
N LEU A 247 -22.12 -5.72 -12.35
CA LEU A 247 -20.76 -5.59 -12.89
C LEU A 247 -20.18 -4.20 -12.70
N GLU A 248 -20.93 -3.16 -13.03
CA GLU A 248 -20.47 -1.77 -12.91
C GLU A 248 -20.08 -1.44 -11.46
N ASN A 249 -20.98 -1.70 -10.50
CA ASN A 249 -20.73 -1.45 -9.08
C ASN A 249 -19.57 -2.29 -8.54
N THR A 250 -19.46 -3.55 -8.99
CA THR A 250 -18.37 -4.45 -8.64
C THR A 250 -17.02 -3.84 -9.02
N PHE A 251 -16.87 -3.42 -10.28
CA PHE A 251 -15.62 -2.81 -10.74
C PHE A 251 -15.37 -1.45 -10.08
N LEU A 252 -16.39 -0.60 -9.97
CA LEU A 252 -16.28 0.73 -9.37
C LEU A 252 -15.78 0.66 -7.91
N GLN A 253 -16.24 -0.33 -7.15
CA GLN A 253 -15.87 -0.48 -5.75
C GLN A 253 -14.54 -1.23 -5.55
N TRP A 254 -14.32 -2.33 -6.28
CA TRP A 254 -13.25 -3.27 -5.95
C TRP A 254 -12.01 -3.16 -6.84
N LEU A 255 -12.12 -2.68 -8.08
CA LEU A 255 -10.96 -2.47 -8.95
C LEU A 255 -9.94 -1.48 -8.35
N PRO A 256 -10.35 -0.33 -7.77
CA PRO A 256 -9.41 0.56 -7.10
C PRO A 256 -8.65 -0.15 -5.97
N ALA A 257 -9.32 -1.07 -5.26
CA ALA A 257 -8.74 -1.86 -4.18
C ALA A 257 -7.64 -2.83 -4.63
N VAL A 258 -7.74 -3.34 -5.86
CA VAL A 258 -6.68 -4.10 -6.52
C VAL A 258 -5.53 -3.15 -6.89
N ILE A 259 -5.87 -2.02 -7.52
CA ILE A 259 -4.89 -1.07 -8.08
C ILE A 259 -4.00 -0.49 -6.98
N TYR A 260 -4.55 0.03 -5.87
CA TYR A 260 -3.69 0.64 -4.85
C TYR A 260 -2.88 -0.38 -4.03
N ARG A 261 -3.14 -1.68 -4.21
CA ARG A 261 -2.36 -2.77 -3.60
C ARG A 261 -1.27 -3.34 -4.49
N VAL A 262 -1.16 -2.90 -5.75
CA VAL A 262 -0.06 -3.28 -6.66
C VAL A 262 1.35 -3.21 -6.02
N PRO A 263 1.68 -2.25 -5.12
CA PRO A 263 2.98 -2.24 -4.44
C PRO A 263 3.34 -3.54 -3.68
N HIS A 264 2.35 -4.29 -3.19
CA HIS A 264 2.58 -5.54 -2.44
C HIS A 264 3.25 -6.61 -3.31
N ALA A 265 2.96 -6.62 -4.61
CA ALA A 265 3.61 -7.52 -5.58
C ALA A 265 4.78 -6.85 -6.30
N LEU A 266 4.64 -5.56 -6.64
CA LEU A 266 5.61 -4.89 -7.50
C LEU A 266 6.91 -4.52 -6.78
N LEU A 267 6.88 -4.21 -5.48
CA LEU A 267 8.11 -3.97 -4.71
C LEU A 267 8.98 -5.24 -4.58
N PRO A 268 8.43 -6.43 -4.22
CA PRO A 268 9.18 -7.69 -4.30
C PRO A 268 9.74 -7.97 -5.70
N PHE A 269 8.95 -7.70 -6.75
CA PHE A 269 9.41 -7.89 -8.13
C PHE A 269 10.60 -6.99 -8.48
N ILE A 270 10.60 -5.73 -8.00
CA ILE A 270 11.72 -4.79 -8.19
C ILE A 270 12.99 -5.33 -7.54
N ILE A 271 12.91 -5.90 -6.33
CA ILE A 271 14.06 -6.53 -5.66
C ILE A 271 14.53 -7.76 -6.43
N LEU A 272 13.61 -8.59 -6.90
CA LEU A 272 13.94 -9.78 -7.69
C LEU A 272 14.71 -9.42 -8.97
N GLN A 273 14.22 -8.41 -9.71
CA GLN A 273 14.91 -7.90 -10.90
C GLN A 273 16.28 -7.31 -10.56
N HIS A 274 16.42 -6.62 -9.43
CA HIS A 274 17.72 -6.13 -8.99
C HIS A 274 18.69 -7.28 -8.68
N SER A 275 18.26 -8.29 -7.92
CA SER A 275 19.07 -9.48 -7.56
C SER A 275 19.54 -10.29 -8.78
N LEU A 276 18.68 -10.46 -9.79
CA LEU A 276 19.04 -11.19 -11.03
C LEU A 276 20.10 -10.44 -11.85
N ASN A 277 20.01 -9.11 -11.90
CA ASN A 277 20.96 -8.30 -12.63
C ASN A 277 22.33 -8.24 -11.94
N THR A 278 22.38 -8.15 -10.61
CA THR A 278 23.65 -8.13 -9.86
C THR A 278 24.44 -9.43 -10.08
N GLN A 279 23.79 -10.60 -10.01
CA GLN A 279 24.49 -11.86 -10.27
C GLN A 279 25.01 -11.94 -11.71
N LYS A 280 24.23 -11.48 -12.70
CA LYS A 280 24.68 -11.49 -14.10
C LYS A 280 25.94 -10.66 -14.33
N VAL A 281 26.09 -9.54 -13.60
CA VAL A 281 27.31 -8.72 -13.66
C VAL A 281 28.48 -9.46 -13.00
N GLU A 282 28.27 -10.05 -11.81
CA GLU A 282 29.29 -10.85 -11.12
C GLU A 282 29.78 -12.04 -11.97
N GLU A 283 28.89 -12.72 -12.69
CA GLU A 283 29.24 -13.84 -13.59
C GLU A 283 30.10 -13.38 -14.78
N LEU A 284 29.77 -12.23 -15.40
CA LEU A 284 30.55 -11.68 -16.51
C LEU A 284 31.95 -11.22 -16.06
N ASP A 285 32.05 -10.59 -14.89
CA ASP A 285 33.34 -10.14 -14.35
C ASP A 285 34.25 -11.35 -14.03
N VAL A 286 33.67 -12.46 -13.56
CA VAL A 286 34.43 -13.71 -13.33
C VAL A 286 34.90 -14.32 -14.65
N GLU A 287 34.07 -14.34 -15.70
CA GLU A 287 34.48 -14.83 -17.02
C GLU A 287 35.61 -13.98 -17.63
N GLU A 288 35.57 -12.65 -17.52
CA GLU A 288 36.66 -11.77 -18.01
C GLU A 288 37.99 -12.00 -17.28
N VAL A 289 37.95 -12.27 -15.96
CA VAL A 289 39.16 -12.56 -15.17
C VAL A 289 39.74 -13.95 -15.48
N VAL A 290 38.90 -14.93 -15.84
CA VAL A 290 39.36 -16.29 -16.17
C VAL A 290 39.96 -16.39 -17.59
N VAL A 291 39.60 -15.46 -18.49
CA VAL A 291 40.07 -15.42 -19.88
C VAL A 291 41.32 -14.52 -20.07
N ALA A 292 41.69 -13.72 -19.07
CA ALA A 292 42.89 -12.87 -19.06
C ALA A 292 44.11 -13.56 -18.44
#